data_AF-A0A2E1SXF4-F1
#
_entry.id   AF-A0A2E1SXF4-F1
#
_cell.length_a   1.000
_cell.length_b   1.000
_cell.length_c   1.000
_cell.angle_alpha   90.00
_cell.angle_beta   90.00
_cell.angle_gamma   90.00
#
_symmetry.space_group_name_H-M   'P 1'
#
loop_
_entity.id
_entity.type
_entity.pdbx_description
1 polymer ?
#
loop_
_entity_poly.entity_id
_entity_poly.type
_entity_poly.pdbx_seq_one_letter_code
_entity_poly.pdbx_strand_id
1 'polypeptide(L)' 'MVYTLAELARLTATELVGDGSFEVTALASLARATPTSLSFLSNDARRAELKN' A
#
# COMPACT_ATOMS: atom_id res chain seq x y z
N MET A 1 2.76 -15.03 2.70
CA MET A 1 1.86 -14.90 1.53
C MET A 1 2.28 -13.64 0.80
N VAL A 2 2.50 -13.69 -0.51
CA VAL A 2 2.92 -12.54 -1.33
C VAL A 2 1.81 -12.25 -2.33
N TYR A 3 1.48 -10.97 -2.53
CA TYR A 3 0.49 -10.52 -3.51
C TYR A 3 1.05 -9.36 -4.32
N THR A 4 0.73 -9.31 -5.60
CA THR A 4 1.05 -8.14 -6.44
C THR A 4 0.06 -7.00 -6.20
N LEU A 5 0.49 -5.75 -6.41
CA LEU A 5 -0.43 -4.60 -6.31
C LEU A 5 -1.62 -4.72 -7.28
N ALA A 6 -1.41 -5.31 -8.46
CA ALA A 6 -2.49 -5.57 -9.42
C ALA A 6 -3.52 -6.59 -8.90
N GLU A 7 -3.08 -7.63 -8.19
CA GLU A 7 -3.99 -8.58 -7.56
C GLU A 7 -4.80 -7.93 -6.44
N LEU A 8 -4.13 -7.18 -5.56
CA LEU A 8 -4.79 -6.48 -4.47
C LEU A 8 -5.85 -5.50 -5.01
N ALA A 9 -5.50 -4.72 -6.04
CA ALA A 9 -6.43 -3.78 -6.67
C ALA A 9 -7.67 -4.47 -7.25
N ARG A 10 -7.51 -5.65 -7.89
CA ARG A 10 -8.63 -6.45 -8.38
C ARG A 10 -9.52 -6.97 -7.25
N LEU A 11 -8.91 -7.43 -6.14
CA LEU A 11 -9.65 -7.97 -5.00
C LEU A 11 -10.42 -6.91 -4.22
N THR A 12 -9.90 -5.67 -4.17
CA THR A 12 -10.53 -4.55 -3.47
C THR A 12 -11.38 -3.66 -4.37
N ALA A 13 -11.48 -3.99 -5.67
CA ALA A 13 -12.13 -3.16 -6.68
C ALA A 13 -11.63 -1.69 -6.66
N THR A 14 -10.32 -1.51 -6.45
CA THR A 14 -9.68 -0.19 -6.42
C THR A 14 -8.91 0.07 -7.70
N GLU A 15 -8.80 1.34 -8.07
CA GLU A 15 -7.92 1.76 -9.15
C GLU A 15 -6.45 1.62 -8.73
N LEU A 16 -5.64 0.98 -9.59
CA LEU A 16 -4.19 0.90 -9.43
C LEU A 16 -3.53 2.03 -10.21
N VAL A 17 -2.71 2.82 -9.54
CA VAL A 17 -1.82 3.83 -10.15
C VAL A 17 -0.37 3.47 -9.85
N GLY A 18 0.44 3.27 -10.89
CA GLY A 18 1.86 2.88 -10.77
C GLY A 18 2.14 1.45 -11.24
N ASP A 19 3.19 0.83 -10.70
CA ASP A 19 3.64 -0.52 -11.10
C ASP A 19 2.82 -1.62 -10.42
N GLY A 20 2.01 -2.32 -11.22
CA GLY A 20 1.18 -3.43 -10.73
C GLY A 20 1.92 -4.73 -10.46
N SER A 21 3.17 -4.88 -10.92
CA SER A 21 3.99 -6.06 -10.68
C SER A 21 4.67 -6.04 -9.31
N PHE A 22 4.61 -4.92 -8.60
CA PHE A 22 5.23 -4.78 -7.29
C PHE A 22 4.64 -5.76 -6.27
N GLU A 23 5.54 -6.48 -5.59
CA GLU A 23 5.19 -7.51 -4.62
C GLU A 23 5.04 -6.93 -3.20
N VAL A 24 3.89 -7.22 -2.61
CA VAL A 24 3.56 -6.87 -1.23
C VAL A 24 3.59 -8.13 -0.38
N THR A 25 4.33 -8.04 0.72
CA THR A 25 4.56 -9.16 1.66
C THR A 25 3.78 -9.01 2.97
N ALA A 26 3.38 -7.79 3.32
CA ALA A 26 2.69 -7.48 4.56
C ALA A 26 1.85 -6.20 4.45
N LEU A 27 0.88 -6.05 5.37
CA LEU A 27 0.19 -4.79 5.62
C LEU A 27 0.79 -4.13 6.86
N ALA A 28 1.09 -2.84 6.78
CA ALA A 28 1.66 -2.08 7.89
C ALA A 28 1.10 -0.66 7.94
N SER A 29 1.02 -0.08 9.14
CA SER A 29 0.71 1.35 9.29
C SER A 29 1.85 2.21 8.74
N LEU A 30 1.56 3.46 8.35
CA LEU A 30 2.54 4.39 7.77
C LEU A 30 3.84 4.47 8.58
N ALA A 31 3.72 4.59 9.91
CA ALA A 31 4.86 4.68 10.83
C ALA A 31 5.72 3.40 10.92
N ARG A 32 5.23 2.24 10.49
CA ARG A 32 5.94 0.95 10.58
C ARG A 32 6.13 0.28 9.21
N ALA A 33 5.78 0.97 8.13
CA ALA A 33 5.87 0.42 6.79
C ALA A 33 7.32 0.15 6.41
N THR A 34 7.57 -1.04 5.89
CA THR A 34 8.82 -1.39 5.21
C THR A 34 8.62 -1.26 3.70
N PRO A 35 9.70 -1.28 2.89
CA PRO A 35 9.57 -1.16 1.43
C PRO A 35 8.65 -2.19 0.79
N THR A 36 8.54 -3.40 1.37
CA THR A 36 7.69 -4.50 0.87
C THR A 36 6.31 -4.56 1.53
N SER A 37 5.93 -3.53 2.28
CA SER A 37 4.64 -3.43 2.97
C SER A 37 3.69 -2.50 2.23
N LEU A 38 2.42 -2.88 2.12
CA LEU A 38 1.36 -1.97 1.71
C LEU A 38 0.83 -1.23 2.93
N SER A 39 0.79 0.09 2.83
CA SER A 39 0.23 0.96 3.87
C SER A 39 -1.02 1.69 3.38
N PHE A 40 -1.70 2.36 4.30
CA PHE A 40 -2.91 3.11 4.02
C PHE A 40 -2.94 4.42 4.81
N LEU A 41 -3.50 5.46 4.20
CA LEU A 41 -3.80 6.73 4.85
C LEU A 41 -5.31 6.84 5.00
N SER A 42 -5.83 6.59 6.20
CA SER A 42 -7.26 6.71 6.51
C SER A 42 -7.64 8.02 7.19
N ASN A 43 -6.66 8.77 7.70
CA ASN A 43 -6.87 10.01 8.44
C ASN A 43 -5.96 11.11 7.88
N ASP A 44 -6.56 12.17 7.35
CA ASP A 44 -5.83 13.31 6.78
C ASP A 44 -4.93 14.02 7.80
N ALA A 45 -5.23 13.93 9.11
CA ALA A 45 -4.34 14.47 10.14
C ALA A 45 -2.96 13.80 10.15
N ARG A 46 -2.86 12.56 9.63
CA ARG A 46 -1.61 11.79 9.51
C ARG A 46 -0.93 11.97 8.15
N ARG A 47 -1.45 12.84 7.29
CA ARG A 47 -0.85 13.13 5.97
C ARG A 47 0.59 13.64 6.11
N ALA A 48 0.95 14.28 7.22
CA ALA A 48 2.33 14.69 7.51
C ALA A 48 3.33 13.53 7.63
N GLU A 49 2.86 12.30 7.89
CA GLU A 49 3.70 11.09 7.93
C GLU A 49 4.04 10.57 6.52
N LEU A 50 3.28 10.99 5.50
CA LEU A 50 3.56 10.69 4.11
C LEU A 50 4.65 11.65 3.63
N LYS A 51 5.92 11.23 3.72
CA LYS A 51 7.04 11.97 3.12
C LYS A 51 7.07 11.69 1.62
N ASN A 52 7.07 12.76 0.82
CA ASN A 52 7.27 12.73 -0.64
C ASN A 52 8.65 12.17 -1.00
#